data_AF-A0A151TSN2-F1
#
_entry.id   AF-A0A151TSN2-F1
#
_cell.length_a   1.000
_cell.length_b   1.000
_cell.length_c   1.000
_cell.angle_alpha   90.00
_cell.angle_beta   90.00
_cell.angle_gamma   90.00
#
_symmetry.space_group_name_H-M   'P 1'
#
loop_
_entity.id
_entity.type
_entity.pdbx_description
1 polymer ?
#
loop_
_entity_poly.entity_id
_entity_poly.type
_entity_poly.pdbx_seq_one_letter_code
_entity_poly.pdbx_strand_id
1 'polypeptide(L)'
;MPPRRCTAPATLQTSSDSDDLEDFIMRCLSCEEEYDADDAGTCKECYQEANEAEEELRHEIEELKAKLSFLALPSPLLNPSTGDLVLLPADDSSAVPIPAHKHILVSRSPVFKAMLENDMTESRSGTIKISDVSYDTLRAFVDYLYTAEASLDNQMACNLLALGEKYQVKHLKTYCEKYLIAKMNWDKAIANYAFAYQYNCKQLLNAALAVILDNMDCLTQNEYYAELVDSHPRLVVEIYETYLVRQLNTAGAFRLQDQS
;
A
#
# COMPACT_ATOMS: atom_id res chain seq x y z
N MET A 1 -6.82 -17.68 8.88
CA MET A 1 -8.07 -17.62 9.65
C MET A 1 -7.79 -18.13 11.05
N PRO A 2 -8.23 -17.47 12.13
CA PRO A 2 -8.11 -18.02 13.46
C PRO A 2 -8.98 -19.29 13.55
N PRO A 3 -8.58 -20.32 14.32
CA PRO A 3 -9.45 -21.45 14.59
C PRO A 3 -10.61 -20.93 15.45
N ARG A 4 -11.83 -20.91 14.89
CA ARG A 4 -12.99 -20.41 15.63
C ARG A 4 -13.42 -21.47 16.65
N ARG A 5 -13.47 -21.03 17.92
CA ARG A 5 -13.84 -21.82 19.09
C ARG A 5 -15.26 -22.31 18.91
N CYS A 6 -15.43 -23.62 18.93
CA CYS A 6 -16.73 -24.27 19.13
C CYS A 6 -16.74 -24.76 20.57
N THR A 7 -17.88 -24.74 21.24
CA THR A 7 -18.02 -25.27 22.61
C THR A 7 -18.90 -26.49 22.58
N ALA A 8 -18.43 -27.58 23.20
CA ALA A 8 -19.29 -28.71 23.52
C ALA A 8 -20.44 -28.25 24.44
N PRO A 9 -21.62 -28.90 24.37
CA PRO A 9 -22.72 -28.56 25.25
C PRO A 9 -22.32 -28.84 26.70
N ALA A 10 -22.74 -27.98 27.63
CA ALA A 10 -22.53 -28.24 29.04
C ALA A 10 -23.29 -29.51 29.42
N THR A 11 -22.56 -30.55 29.86
CA THR A 11 -23.13 -31.85 30.24
C THR A 11 -24.13 -31.65 31.38
N LEU A 12 -25.42 -31.72 31.09
CA LEU A 12 -26.44 -31.92 32.12
C LEU A 12 -26.28 -33.36 32.62
N GLN A 13 -25.82 -33.52 33.86
CA GLN A 13 -25.73 -34.81 34.52
C GLN A 13 -27.11 -35.47 34.58
N THR A 14 -27.39 -36.41 33.68
CA THR A 14 -28.45 -37.39 33.85
C THR A 14 -27.85 -38.78 33.71
N SER A 15 -27.81 -39.48 34.83
CA SER A 15 -27.42 -40.87 34.96
C SER A 15 -28.45 -41.80 34.29
N SER A 16 -28.02 -42.66 33.37
CA SER A 16 -28.28 -44.11 33.37
C SER A 16 -27.89 -44.78 32.05
N ASP A 17 -27.17 -45.89 32.19
CA ASP A 17 -26.91 -46.99 31.26
C ASP A 17 -27.80 -47.12 29.99
N SER A 18 -27.21 -46.93 28.81
CA SER A 18 -27.43 -47.75 27.59
C SER A 18 -26.40 -47.38 26.51
N ASP A 19 -25.99 -48.35 25.68
CA ASP A 19 -25.13 -48.22 24.51
C ASP A 19 -25.80 -47.36 23.41
N ASP A 20 -25.93 -46.05 23.64
CA ASP A 20 -26.36 -45.10 22.64
C ASP A 20 -25.17 -44.19 22.32
N LEU A 21 -24.73 -44.20 21.05
CA LEU A 21 -23.83 -43.19 20.52
C LEU A 21 -24.50 -41.83 20.75
N GLU A 22 -24.15 -41.13 21.83
CA GLU A 22 -24.58 -39.76 22.04
C GLU A 22 -24.04 -38.94 20.87
N ASP A 23 -24.92 -38.60 19.92
CA ASP A 23 -24.67 -37.60 18.89
C ASP A 23 -24.22 -36.32 19.62
N PHE A 24 -22.92 -36.07 19.61
CA PHE A 24 -22.34 -34.89 20.25
C PHE A 24 -22.73 -33.67 19.42
N ILE A 25 -23.87 -33.07 19.75
CA ILE A 25 -24.34 -31.84 19.13
C ILE A 25 -23.44 -30.69 19.59
N MET A 26 -22.68 -30.11 18.68
CA MET A 26 -21.84 -28.94 18.88
C MET A 26 -22.64 -27.67 18.61
N ARG A 27 -22.39 -26.60 19.37
CA ARG A 27 -23.02 -25.29 19.14
C ARG A 27 -22.01 -24.29 18.60
N CYS A 28 -22.37 -23.60 17.53
CA CYS A 28 -21.55 -22.55 16.94
C CYS A 28 -21.53 -21.31 17.84
N LEU A 29 -20.35 -20.75 18.13
CA LEU A 29 -20.27 -19.51 18.92
C LEU A 29 -20.63 -18.24 18.13
N SER A 30 -20.78 -18.33 16.80
CA SER A 30 -21.13 -17.18 15.94
C SER A 30 -22.62 -17.17 15.56
N CYS A 31 -23.15 -18.28 15.04
CA CYS A 31 -24.56 -18.42 14.61
C CYS A 31 -25.48 -18.96 15.72
N GLU A 32 -24.91 -19.46 16.83
CA GLU A 32 -25.63 -20.17 17.90
C GLU A 32 -26.35 -21.46 17.48
N GLU A 33 -26.27 -21.90 16.21
CA GLU A 33 -26.84 -23.16 15.73
C GLU A 33 -26.11 -24.41 16.24
N GLU A 34 -26.86 -25.50 16.29
CA GLU A 34 -26.47 -26.85 16.71
C GLU A 34 -26.18 -27.74 15.49
N TYR A 35 -25.07 -28.50 15.51
CA TYR A 35 -24.65 -29.40 14.42
C TYR A 35 -23.87 -30.61 14.94
N ASP A 36 -23.79 -31.69 14.17
CA ASP A 36 -23.11 -32.93 14.59
C ASP A 36 -21.59 -32.77 14.71
N ALA A 37 -20.99 -33.38 15.74
CA ALA A 37 -19.54 -33.34 15.98
C ALA A 37 -18.69 -33.95 14.85
N ASP A 38 -19.26 -34.80 14.01
CA ASP A 38 -18.59 -35.39 12.86
C ASP A 38 -18.37 -34.38 11.72
N ASP A 39 -19.13 -33.28 11.70
CA ASP A 39 -18.94 -32.15 10.80
C ASP A 39 -17.85 -31.22 11.34
N ALA A 40 -16.59 -31.64 11.17
CA ALA A 40 -15.42 -30.81 11.48
C ALA A 40 -15.37 -29.58 10.53
N GLY A 41 -15.99 -28.46 10.92
CA GLY A 41 -16.07 -27.28 10.06
C GLY A 41 -16.79 -26.08 10.68
N THR A 42 -17.01 -25.06 9.85
CA THR A 42 -17.88 -23.90 10.19
C THR A 42 -19.35 -24.31 10.04
N CYS A 43 -20.26 -23.87 10.93
CA CYS A 43 -21.70 -24.15 10.80
C CYS A 43 -22.21 -23.73 9.40
N LYS A 44 -23.20 -24.44 8.88
CA LYS A 44 -23.75 -24.22 7.53
C LYS A 44 -24.21 -22.76 7.34
N GLU A 45 -24.85 -22.17 8.34
CA GLU A 45 -25.32 -20.78 8.30
C GLU A 45 -24.15 -19.78 8.23
N CYS A 46 -23.14 -19.90 9.10
CA CYS A 46 -21.93 -19.05 9.04
C CYS A 46 -21.16 -19.20 7.73
N TYR A 47 -21.14 -20.41 7.14
CA TYR A 47 -20.52 -20.61 5.82
C TYR A 47 -21.31 -19.87 4.74
N GLN A 48 -22.64 -19.97 4.78
CA GLN A 48 -23.53 -19.30 3.84
C GLN A 48 -23.45 -17.77 3.98
N GLU A 49 -23.50 -17.23 5.19
CA GLU A 49 -23.31 -15.80 5.46
C GLU A 49 -21.98 -15.28 4.94
N ALA A 50 -20.89 -16.03 5.14
CA ALA A 50 -19.58 -15.65 4.63
C ALA A 50 -19.53 -15.65 3.10
N ASN A 51 -20.19 -16.62 2.45
CA ASN A 51 -20.27 -16.68 0.99
C ASN A 51 -21.14 -15.55 0.42
N GLU A 52 -22.28 -15.26 1.03
CA GLU A 52 -23.16 -14.15 0.65
C GLU A 52 -22.42 -12.81 0.77
N ALA A 53 -21.68 -12.57 1.87
CA ALA A 53 -20.85 -11.39 2.04
C ALA A 53 -19.72 -11.30 0.99
N GLU A 54 -19.10 -12.43 0.62
CA GLU A 54 -18.08 -12.46 -0.43
C GLU A 54 -18.67 -12.11 -1.80
N GLU A 55 -19.85 -12.63 -2.12
CA GLU A 55 -20.56 -12.32 -3.37
C GLU A 55 -20.97 -10.85 -3.44
N GLU A 56 -21.45 -10.27 -2.34
CA GLU A 56 -21.79 -8.85 -2.26
C GLU A 56 -20.55 -7.97 -2.51
N LEU A 57 -19.43 -8.27 -1.83
CA LEU A 57 -18.16 -7.56 -2.05
C LEU A 57 -17.67 -7.69 -3.50
N ARG A 58 -17.80 -8.87 -4.12
CA ARG A 58 -17.45 -9.07 -5.54
C ARG A 58 -18.30 -8.20 -6.45
N HIS A 59 -19.61 -8.12 -6.19
CA HIS A 59 -20.51 -7.28 -6.97
C HIS A 59 -20.14 -5.79 -6.84
N GLU A 60 -19.87 -5.31 -5.62
CA GLU A 60 -19.41 -3.94 -5.40
C GLU A 60 -18.11 -3.63 -6.14
N ILE A 61 -17.15 -4.56 -6.14
CA ILE A 61 -15.88 -4.40 -6.86
C ILE A 61 -16.13 -4.26 -8.37
N GLU A 62 -16.98 -5.09 -8.97
CA GLU A 62 -17.28 -5.01 -10.40
C GLU A 62 -18.02 -3.71 -10.76
N GLU A 63 -18.94 -3.25 -9.92
CA GLU A 63 -19.60 -1.95 -10.11
C GLU A 63 -18.60 -0.79 -10.03
N LEU A 64 -17.68 -0.82 -9.06
CA LEU A 64 -16.62 0.18 -8.92
C LEU A 64 -15.66 0.16 -10.12
N LYS A 65 -15.28 -1.01 -10.62
CA LYS A 65 -14.47 -1.15 -11.84
C LYS A 65 -15.19 -0.57 -13.06
N ALA A 66 -16.48 -0.81 -13.21
CA ALA A 66 -17.28 -0.25 -14.30
C ALA A 66 -17.37 1.29 -14.21
N LYS A 67 -17.52 1.84 -13.00
CA LYS A 67 -17.47 3.30 -12.79
C LYS A 67 -16.09 3.87 -13.11
N LEU A 68 -15.02 3.20 -12.70
CA LEU A 68 -13.66 3.61 -13.01
C LEU A 68 -13.38 3.58 -14.52
N SER A 69 -13.81 2.54 -15.24
CA SER A 69 -13.61 2.45 -16.69
C SER A 69 -14.37 3.53 -17.46
N PHE A 70 -15.55 3.94 -16.99
CA PHE A 70 -16.28 5.07 -17.54
C PHE A 70 -15.58 6.42 -17.31
N LEU A 71 -14.91 6.59 -16.15
CA LEU A 71 -14.22 7.83 -15.78
C LEU A 71 -12.77 7.92 -16.30
N ALA A 72 -12.16 6.80 -16.66
CA ALA A 72 -10.82 6.74 -17.22
C ALA A 72 -10.81 7.35 -18.63
N LEU A 73 -9.79 8.17 -18.89
CA LEU A 73 -9.62 8.80 -20.19
C LEU A 73 -8.58 8.02 -21.01
N PRO A 74 -8.77 7.85 -22.33
CA PRO A 74 -7.76 7.23 -23.17
C PRO A 74 -6.44 7.99 -23.07
N SER A 75 -5.33 7.25 -22.91
CA SER A 75 -3.99 7.85 -22.89
C SER A 75 -3.79 8.70 -24.15
N PRO A 76 -3.20 9.90 -24.03
CA PRO A 76 -2.95 10.79 -25.17
C PRO A 76 -1.95 10.18 -26.17
N LEU A 77 -1.21 9.14 -25.76
CA LEU A 77 -0.33 8.38 -26.65
C LEU A 77 -1.09 7.59 -27.72
N LEU A 78 -2.37 7.26 -27.46
CA LEU A 78 -3.20 6.55 -28.42
C LEU A 78 -3.75 7.48 -29.51
N ASN A 79 -3.96 8.76 -29.17
CA ASN A 79 -4.42 9.79 -30.11
C ASN A 79 -3.63 11.10 -29.94
N PRO A 80 -2.37 11.15 -30.42
CA PRO A 80 -1.49 12.30 -30.24
C PRO A 80 -2.02 13.63 -30.80
N SER A 81 -2.90 13.56 -31.81
CA SER A 81 -3.39 14.72 -32.56
C SER A 81 -4.35 15.63 -31.80
N THR A 82 -4.85 15.21 -30.63
CA THR A 82 -5.79 16.02 -29.83
C THR A 82 -5.11 16.75 -28.68
N GLY A 83 -3.83 16.45 -28.40
CA GLY A 83 -3.07 17.11 -27.34
C GLY A 83 -2.82 18.58 -27.65
N ASP A 84 -3.06 19.46 -26.66
CA ASP A 84 -2.81 20.90 -26.74
C ASP A 84 -1.49 21.31 -26.06
N LEU A 85 -0.77 20.34 -25.48
CA LEU A 85 0.48 20.53 -24.77
C LEU A 85 1.38 19.29 -24.90
N VAL A 86 2.70 19.47 -24.74
CA VAL A 86 3.67 18.37 -24.71
C VAL A 86 4.52 18.39 -23.45
N LEU A 87 4.85 17.20 -22.92
CA LEU A 87 5.80 17.00 -21.83
C LEU A 87 7.08 16.36 -22.34
N LEU A 88 8.21 16.81 -21.79
CA LEU A 88 9.54 16.33 -22.13
C LEU A 88 10.39 16.14 -20.87
N PRO A 89 11.25 15.12 -20.81
CA PRO A 89 12.37 15.09 -19.87
C PRO A 89 13.27 16.32 -20.11
N ALA A 90 13.64 17.04 -19.05
CA ALA A 90 14.49 18.22 -19.20
C ALA A 90 15.93 17.86 -19.62
N ASP A 91 16.39 16.70 -19.17
CA ASP A 91 17.78 16.26 -19.29
C ASP A 91 18.07 15.53 -20.61
N ASP A 92 17.02 15.16 -21.36
CA ASP A 92 17.14 14.50 -22.66
C ASP A 92 16.45 15.32 -23.75
N SER A 93 17.25 16.12 -24.46
CA SER A 93 16.78 16.93 -25.59
C SER A 93 16.42 16.10 -26.83
N SER A 94 16.79 14.81 -26.86
CA SER A 94 16.45 13.87 -27.94
C SER A 94 15.19 13.05 -27.65
N ALA A 95 14.66 13.15 -26.43
CA ALA A 95 13.47 12.43 -26.02
C ALA A 95 12.26 12.81 -26.88
N VAL A 96 11.43 11.80 -27.15
CA VAL A 96 10.18 11.97 -27.90
C VAL A 96 9.20 12.80 -27.06
N PRO A 97 8.57 13.84 -27.62
CA PRO A 97 7.53 14.60 -26.91
C PRO A 97 6.33 13.74 -26.55
N ILE A 98 5.86 13.86 -25.30
CA ILE A 98 4.67 13.16 -24.83
C ILE A 98 3.49 14.13 -24.93
N PRO A 99 2.53 13.93 -25.86
CA PRO A 99 1.35 14.77 -25.96
C PRO A 99 0.47 14.62 -24.71
N ALA A 100 -0.20 15.70 -24.32
CA ALA A 100 -1.15 15.72 -23.22
C ALA A 100 -2.21 16.81 -23.42
N HIS A 101 -3.22 16.80 -22.56
CA HIS A 101 -4.30 17.78 -22.51
C HIS A 101 -4.18 18.63 -21.25
N LYS A 102 -4.03 19.94 -21.41
CA LYS A 102 -3.93 20.92 -20.33
C LYS A 102 -5.02 20.73 -19.27
N HIS A 103 -6.27 20.56 -19.71
CA HIS A 103 -7.39 20.41 -18.78
C HIS A 103 -7.27 19.17 -17.87
N ILE A 104 -6.76 18.06 -18.39
CA ILE A 104 -6.57 16.83 -17.61
C ILE A 104 -5.46 17.06 -16.57
N LEU A 105 -4.30 17.57 -16.98
CA LEU A 105 -3.19 17.84 -16.06
C LEU A 105 -3.59 18.79 -14.93
N VAL A 106 -4.26 19.90 -15.27
CA VAL A 106 -4.77 20.90 -14.31
C VAL A 106 -5.77 20.30 -13.34
N SER A 107 -6.67 19.42 -13.81
CA SER A 107 -7.67 18.78 -12.94
C SER A 107 -7.07 17.77 -11.97
N ARG A 108 -5.95 17.12 -12.32
CA ARG A 108 -5.35 16.01 -11.57
C ARG A 108 -4.15 16.43 -10.71
N SER A 109 -3.60 17.62 -10.93
CA SER A 109 -2.44 18.13 -10.19
C SER A 109 -2.60 19.62 -9.87
N PRO A 110 -2.62 20.00 -8.57
CA PRO A 110 -2.56 21.39 -8.14
C PRO A 110 -1.32 22.14 -8.66
N VAL A 111 -0.20 21.44 -8.85
CA VAL A 111 1.04 22.04 -9.37
C VAL A 111 0.91 22.35 -10.85
N PHE A 112 0.37 21.43 -11.67
CA PHE A 112 0.07 21.74 -13.08
C PHE A 112 -0.99 22.84 -13.20
N LYS A 113 -1.99 22.86 -12.32
CA LYS A 113 -2.96 23.96 -12.22
C LYS A 113 -2.26 25.30 -12.05
N ALA A 114 -1.43 25.44 -11.01
CA ALA A 114 -0.69 26.67 -10.77
C ALA A 114 0.28 27.04 -11.91
N MET A 115 0.92 26.04 -12.53
CA MET A 115 1.85 26.25 -13.65
C MET A 115 1.14 26.76 -14.92
N LEU A 116 -0.06 26.26 -15.20
CA LEU A 116 -0.74 26.46 -16.49
C LEU A 116 -1.86 27.51 -16.45
N GLU A 117 -2.39 27.85 -15.28
CA GLU A 117 -3.37 28.94 -15.11
C GLU A 117 -2.72 30.32 -14.97
N ASN A 118 -1.44 30.37 -14.57
CA ASN A 118 -0.67 31.60 -14.58
C ASN A 118 -0.02 31.83 -15.96
N ASP A 119 0.19 33.09 -16.35
CA ASP A 119 0.88 33.50 -17.60
C ASP A 119 2.40 33.19 -17.58
N MET A 120 2.76 31.99 -17.12
CA MET A 120 4.13 31.49 -17.12
C MET A 120 4.61 31.15 -18.55
N THR A 121 5.88 30.81 -18.68
CA THR A 121 6.48 30.43 -19.96
C THR A 121 5.83 29.18 -20.56
N GLU A 122 5.47 28.22 -19.71
CA GLU A 122 4.92 26.90 -20.05
C GLU A 122 3.50 27.00 -20.60
N SER A 123 2.69 27.91 -20.05
CA SER A 123 1.33 28.16 -20.55
C SER A 123 1.33 28.81 -21.93
N ARG A 124 2.40 29.54 -22.29
CA ARG A 124 2.58 30.19 -23.59
C ARG A 124 3.31 29.31 -24.62
N SER A 125 4.23 28.46 -24.17
CA SER A 125 5.03 27.60 -25.04
C SER A 125 4.32 26.31 -25.46
N GLY A 126 3.32 25.87 -24.69
CA GLY A 126 2.69 24.57 -24.89
C GLY A 126 3.66 23.40 -24.63
N THR A 127 4.76 23.63 -23.91
CA THR A 127 5.78 22.62 -23.59
C THR A 127 6.16 22.70 -22.12
N ILE A 128 6.04 21.57 -21.41
CA ILE A 128 6.50 21.42 -20.02
C ILE A 128 7.73 20.51 -20.01
N LYS A 129 8.81 21.00 -19.40
CA LYS A 129 10.01 20.19 -19.16
C LYS A 129 10.05 19.71 -17.71
N ILE A 130 10.17 18.41 -17.51
CA ILE A 130 10.29 17.81 -16.18
C ILE A 130 11.73 17.35 -15.97
N SER A 131 12.41 17.91 -14.97
CA SER A 131 13.76 17.50 -14.58
C SER A 131 13.78 16.19 -13.81
N ASP A 132 14.93 15.50 -13.85
CA ASP A 132 15.25 14.35 -13.02
C ASP A 132 14.32 13.15 -13.24
N VAL A 133 13.88 12.96 -14.49
CA VAL A 133 12.95 11.89 -14.86
C VAL A 133 13.36 11.23 -16.16
N SER A 134 13.29 9.89 -16.21
CA SER A 134 13.45 9.16 -17.46
C SER A 134 12.20 9.29 -18.33
N TYR A 135 12.34 9.06 -19.63
CA TYR A 135 11.19 9.02 -20.55
C TYR A 135 10.12 8.02 -20.09
N ASP A 136 10.52 6.81 -19.68
CA ASP A 136 9.58 5.76 -19.27
C ASP A 136 8.80 6.13 -18.00
N THR A 137 9.46 6.73 -17.01
CA THR A 137 8.78 7.22 -15.82
C THR A 137 7.85 8.38 -16.15
N LEU A 138 8.29 9.33 -16.99
CA LEU A 138 7.44 10.45 -17.40
C LEU A 138 6.20 9.94 -18.13
N ARG A 139 6.37 8.99 -19.03
CA ARG A 139 5.29 8.33 -19.76
C ARG A 139 4.31 7.65 -18.80
N ALA A 140 4.80 6.82 -17.88
CA ALA A 140 3.97 6.15 -16.89
C ALA A 140 3.22 7.15 -16.00
N PHE A 141 3.84 8.27 -15.65
CA PHE A 141 3.21 9.34 -14.88
C PHE A 141 2.07 10.00 -15.65
N VAL A 142 2.29 10.35 -16.93
CA VAL A 142 1.24 10.92 -17.78
C VAL A 142 0.11 9.92 -17.98
N ASP A 143 0.41 8.66 -18.29
CA ASP A 143 -0.61 7.61 -18.43
C ASP A 143 -1.45 7.49 -17.15
N TYR A 144 -0.80 7.49 -15.98
CA TYR A 144 -1.50 7.44 -14.70
C TYR A 144 -2.47 8.61 -14.48
N LEU A 145 -2.14 9.83 -14.92
CA LEU A 145 -3.04 10.97 -14.78
C LEU A 145 -4.35 10.78 -15.58
N TYR A 146 -4.34 9.96 -16.62
CA TYR A 146 -5.49 9.67 -17.46
C TYR A 146 -6.28 8.47 -16.97
N THR A 147 -5.57 7.39 -16.61
CA THR A 147 -6.18 6.07 -16.36
C THR A 147 -6.25 5.70 -14.88
N ALA A 148 -5.49 6.38 -14.01
CA ALA A 148 -5.23 5.97 -12.63
C ALA A 148 -4.58 4.59 -12.48
N GLU A 149 -3.96 4.07 -13.54
CA GLU A 149 -3.27 2.78 -13.58
C GLU A 149 -1.79 2.95 -13.90
N ALA A 150 -0.94 2.12 -13.29
CA ALA A 150 0.48 2.03 -13.62
C ALA A 150 1.00 0.62 -13.35
N SER A 151 1.90 0.15 -14.21
CA SER A 151 2.66 -1.08 -13.94
C SER A 151 3.83 -0.73 -13.03
N LEU A 152 3.86 -1.32 -11.84
CA LEU A 152 4.86 -1.01 -10.82
C LEU A 152 5.88 -2.14 -10.66
N ASP A 153 7.15 -1.78 -10.82
CA ASP A 153 8.28 -2.41 -10.13
C ASP A 153 8.77 -1.49 -8.99
N ASN A 154 9.83 -1.88 -8.29
CA ASN A 154 10.34 -1.09 -7.16
C ASN A 154 10.87 0.28 -7.61
N GLN A 155 11.60 0.33 -8.73
CA GLN A 155 12.19 1.57 -9.23
C GLN A 155 11.12 2.53 -9.73
N MET A 156 10.18 2.02 -10.52
CA MET A 156 9.04 2.78 -11.04
C MET A 156 8.16 3.27 -9.90
N ALA A 157 7.92 2.47 -8.86
CA ALA A 157 7.17 2.91 -7.69
C ALA A 157 7.85 4.07 -6.96
N CYS A 158 9.17 4.01 -6.73
CA CYS A 158 9.92 5.13 -6.15
C CYS A 158 9.85 6.38 -7.04
N ASN A 159 10.10 6.24 -8.35
CA ASN A 159 10.10 7.36 -9.27
C ASN A 159 8.72 8.03 -9.39
N LEU A 160 7.65 7.24 -9.51
CA LEU A 160 6.28 7.75 -9.57
C LEU A 160 5.81 8.34 -8.25
N LEU A 161 6.26 7.81 -7.11
CA LEU A 161 6.00 8.41 -5.80
C LEU A 161 6.64 9.79 -5.71
N ALA A 162 7.90 9.93 -6.14
CA ALA A 162 8.60 11.21 -6.17
C ALA A 162 7.86 12.24 -7.03
N LEU A 163 7.39 11.84 -8.22
CA LEU A 163 6.55 12.70 -9.06
C LEU A 163 5.19 12.99 -8.42
N GLY A 164 4.58 12.02 -7.75
CA GLY A 164 3.33 12.17 -7.02
C GLY A 164 3.45 13.23 -5.91
N GLU A 165 4.57 13.27 -5.20
CA GLU A 165 4.85 14.32 -4.23
C GLU A 165 5.13 15.66 -4.92
N LYS A 166 6.04 15.70 -5.91
CA LYS A 166 6.46 16.92 -6.64
C LYS A 166 5.27 17.63 -7.30
N TYR A 167 4.33 16.87 -7.87
CA TYR A 167 3.15 17.38 -8.56
C TYR A 167 1.86 17.28 -7.72
N GLN A 168 1.97 16.92 -6.44
CA GLN A 168 0.85 16.83 -5.49
C GLN A 168 -0.31 15.93 -5.95
N VAL A 169 0.02 14.83 -6.63
CA VAL A 169 -0.91 13.78 -7.02
C VAL A 169 -1.03 12.78 -5.88
N LYS A 170 -1.79 13.14 -4.84
CA LYS A 170 -1.89 12.37 -3.58
C LYS A 170 -2.24 10.90 -3.77
N HIS A 171 -3.17 10.61 -4.69
CA HIS A 171 -3.60 9.24 -4.96
C HIS A 171 -2.44 8.38 -5.52
N LEU A 172 -1.61 8.93 -6.41
CA LEU A 172 -0.43 8.25 -6.94
C LEU A 172 0.59 7.98 -5.83
N LYS A 173 0.87 8.98 -5.00
CA LYS A 173 1.80 8.84 -3.87
C LYS A 173 1.38 7.68 -2.96
N THR A 174 0.14 7.66 -2.52
CA THR A 174 -0.40 6.59 -1.65
C THR A 174 -0.41 5.24 -2.35
N TYR A 175 -0.71 5.20 -3.66
CA TYR A 175 -0.70 3.96 -4.45
C TYR A 175 0.70 3.33 -4.49
N CYS A 176 1.73 4.13 -4.80
CA CYS A 176 3.12 3.67 -4.79
C CYS A 176 3.60 3.33 -3.36
N GLU A 177 3.20 4.10 -2.34
CA GLU A 177 3.55 3.84 -0.94
C GLU A 177 3.06 2.45 -0.50
N LYS A 178 1.80 2.12 -0.79
CA LYS A 178 1.22 0.79 -0.48
C LYS A 178 1.96 -0.34 -1.19
N TYR A 179 2.33 -0.14 -2.45
CA TYR A 179 3.10 -1.14 -3.20
C TYR A 179 4.46 -1.40 -2.55
N LEU A 180 5.19 -0.35 -2.19
CA LEU A 180 6.51 -0.46 -1.56
C LEU A 180 6.42 -1.14 -0.19
N ILE A 181 5.40 -0.82 0.62
CA ILE A 181 5.15 -1.51 1.90
C ILE A 181 4.89 -3.01 1.68
N ALA A 182 4.05 -3.36 0.70
CA ALA A 182 3.71 -4.76 0.42
C ALA A 182 4.87 -5.59 -0.13
N LYS A 183 5.89 -4.92 -0.69
CA LYS A 183 7.11 -5.54 -1.24
C LYS A 183 8.36 -5.31 -0.38
N MET A 184 8.18 -4.77 0.83
CA MET A 184 9.26 -4.48 1.76
C MET A 184 9.98 -5.75 2.19
N ASN A 185 11.31 -5.70 2.22
CA ASN A 185 12.18 -6.74 2.77
C ASN A 185 13.43 -6.11 3.38
N TRP A 186 14.26 -6.93 4.02
CA TRP A 186 15.50 -6.46 4.67
C TRP A 186 16.43 -5.71 3.71
N ASP A 187 16.69 -6.28 2.53
CA ASP A 187 17.64 -5.73 1.55
C ASP A 187 17.30 -4.29 1.17
N LYS A 188 16.01 -3.97 1.11
CA LYS A 188 15.50 -2.67 0.69
C LYS A 188 15.07 -1.77 1.85
N ALA A 189 15.10 -2.24 3.09
CA ALA A 189 14.50 -1.54 4.22
C ALA A 189 15.19 -0.20 4.49
N ILE A 190 16.53 -0.17 4.50
CA ILE A 190 17.32 1.04 4.77
C ILE A 190 17.12 2.08 3.66
N ALA A 191 17.21 1.66 2.40
CA ALA A 191 16.98 2.54 1.26
C ALA A 191 15.55 3.11 1.27
N ASN A 192 14.53 2.27 1.53
CA ASN A 192 13.15 2.75 1.65
C ASN A 192 12.92 3.64 2.87
N TYR A 193 13.66 3.46 3.97
CA TYR A 193 13.56 4.32 5.15
C TYR A 193 14.05 5.74 4.83
N ALA A 194 15.23 5.87 4.20
CA ALA A 194 15.75 7.15 3.73
C ALA A 194 14.79 7.80 2.71
N PHE A 195 14.33 7.01 1.73
CA PHE A 195 13.41 7.47 0.70
C PHE A 195 12.07 7.95 1.28
N ALA A 196 11.49 7.20 2.22
CA ALA A 196 10.24 7.55 2.87
C ALA A 196 10.36 8.84 3.69
N TYR A 197 11.51 9.08 4.31
CA TYR A 197 11.79 10.34 4.99
C TYR A 197 11.85 11.51 4.01
N GLN A 198 12.59 11.36 2.91
CA GLN A 198 12.75 12.40 1.89
C GLN A 198 11.41 12.85 1.29
N TYR A 199 10.50 11.90 1.03
CA TYR A 199 9.20 12.18 0.42
C TYR A 199 8.04 12.24 1.42
N ASN A 200 8.33 12.29 2.73
CA ASN A 200 7.33 12.42 3.80
C ASN A 200 6.21 11.34 3.70
N CYS A 201 6.61 10.07 3.58
CA CYS A 201 5.75 8.89 3.49
C CYS A 201 5.74 8.14 4.82
N LYS A 202 4.86 8.56 5.74
CA LYS A 202 4.88 8.07 7.13
C LYS A 202 4.59 6.57 7.26
N GLN A 203 3.73 6.01 6.41
CA GLN A 203 3.40 4.59 6.52
C GLN A 203 4.58 3.74 6.04
N LEU A 204 5.21 4.14 4.94
CA LEU A 204 6.41 3.49 4.42
C LEU A 204 7.58 3.63 5.39
N LEU A 205 7.75 4.81 5.99
CA LEU A 205 8.79 5.09 6.98
C LEU A 205 8.68 4.14 8.18
N ASN A 206 7.47 4.02 8.75
CA ASN A 206 7.21 3.13 9.88
C ASN A 206 7.36 1.65 9.51
N ALA A 207 6.91 1.24 8.33
CA ALA A 207 7.05 -0.14 7.85
C ALA A 207 8.53 -0.51 7.65
N ALA A 208 9.31 0.38 7.05
CA ALA A 208 10.75 0.19 6.87
C ALA A 208 11.48 0.14 8.22
N LEU A 209 11.14 1.05 9.14
CA LEU A 209 11.70 1.06 10.50
C LEU A 209 11.40 -0.25 11.25
N ALA A 210 10.19 -0.78 11.15
CA ALA A 210 9.84 -2.06 11.78
C ALA A 210 10.75 -3.20 11.30
N VAL A 211 10.95 -3.32 9.99
CA VAL A 211 11.87 -4.32 9.40
C VAL A 211 13.30 -4.09 9.86
N ILE A 212 13.75 -2.83 9.95
CA ILE A 212 15.09 -2.50 10.46
C ILE A 212 15.26 -2.96 11.91
N LEU A 213 14.28 -2.65 12.76
CA LEU A 213 14.32 -3.00 14.18
C LEU A 213 14.31 -4.51 14.42
N ASP A 214 13.70 -5.28 13.53
CA ASP A 214 13.69 -6.75 13.59
C ASP A 214 15.02 -7.39 13.11
N ASN A 215 15.89 -6.63 12.45
CA ASN A 215 17.17 -7.12 11.87
C ASN A 215 18.37 -6.25 12.30
N MET A 216 18.32 -5.70 13.53
CA MET A 216 19.31 -4.76 14.04
C MET A 216 20.74 -5.32 14.14
N ASP A 217 20.87 -6.63 14.30
CA ASP A 217 22.14 -7.36 14.33
C ASP A 217 22.90 -7.28 13.00
N CYS A 218 22.18 -7.15 11.89
CA CYS A 218 22.74 -7.02 10.54
C CYS A 218 22.84 -5.56 10.06
N LEU A 219 22.41 -4.58 10.85
CA LEU A 219 22.26 -3.17 10.42
C LEU A 219 23.52 -2.59 9.79
N THR A 220 24.67 -2.73 10.45
CA THR A 220 25.94 -2.16 9.97
C THR A 220 26.52 -2.91 8.76
N GLN A 221 25.99 -4.09 8.43
CA GLN A 221 26.44 -4.92 7.31
C GLN A 221 25.66 -4.64 6.02
N ASN A 222 24.52 -3.95 6.11
CA ASN A 222 23.70 -3.61 4.95
C ASN A 222 24.40 -2.54 4.08
N GLU A 223 24.36 -2.71 2.77
CA GLU A 223 25.07 -1.86 1.80
C GLU A 223 24.65 -0.38 1.85
N TYR A 224 23.38 -0.09 2.20
CA TYR A 224 22.85 1.27 2.27
C TYR A 224 23.09 1.96 3.63
N TYR A 225 23.61 1.24 4.63
CA TYR A 225 23.78 1.82 5.98
C TYR A 225 24.79 2.96 6.00
N ALA A 226 25.93 2.80 5.31
CA ALA A 226 26.95 3.84 5.25
C ALA A 226 26.40 5.13 4.60
N GLU A 227 25.66 4.98 3.50
CA GLU A 227 25.00 6.12 2.84
C GLU A 227 23.95 6.78 3.73
N LEU A 228 23.18 6.01 4.51
CA LEU A 228 22.22 6.56 5.47
C LEU A 228 22.92 7.39 6.55
N VAL A 229 24.05 6.91 7.09
CA VAL A 229 24.84 7.61 8.11
C VAL A 229 25.33 8.96 7.57
N ASP A 230 25.83 8.98 6.34
CA ASP A 230 26.40 10.18 5.73
C ASP A 230 25.32 11.18 5.30
N SER A 231 24.24 10.70 4.68
CA SER A 231 23.18 11.55 4.13
C SER A 231 22.17 12.03 5.19
N HIS A 232 21.84 11.17 6.16
CA HIS A 232 20.77 11.40 7.13
C HIS A 232 21.10 10.85 8.53
N PRO A 233 22.11 11.38 9.23
CA PRO A 233 22.55 10.86 10.53
C PRO A 233 21.45 10.88 11.61
N ARG A 234 20.47 11.79 11.50
CA ARG A 234 19.31 11.83 12.41
C ARG A 234 18.44 10.58 12.32
N LEU A 235 18.29 10.00 11.13
CA LEU A 235 17.53 8.76 10.94
C LEU A 235 18.22 7.59 11.65
N VAL A 236 19.55 7.57 11.66
CA VAL A 236 20.32 6.56 12.41
C VAL A 236 20.12 6.70 13.91
N VAL A 237 20.14 7.93 14.43
CA VAL A 237 19.83 8.19 15.84
C VAL A 237 18.42 7.71 16.17
N GLU A 238 17.43 8.02 15.34
CA GLU A 238 16.04 7.59 15.52
C GLU A 238 15.89 6.06 15.56
N ILE A 239 16.61 5.33 14.70
CA ILE A 239 16.66 3.86 14.73
C ILE A 239 17.15 3.37 16.09
N TYR A 240 18.29 3.88 16.58
CA TYR A 240 18.85 3.43 17.86
C TYR A 240 17.99 3.84 19.07
N GLU A 241 17.46 5.06 19.09
CA GLU A 241 16.55 5.52 20.15
C GLU A 241 15.31 4.63 20.21
N THR A 242 14.69 4.36 19.06
CA THR A 242 13.50 3.50 18.98
C THR A 242 13.81 2.06 19.39
N TYR A 243 14.97 1.53 19.01
CA TYR A 243 15.41 0.20 19.42
C TYR A 243 15.60 0.09 20.94
N LEU A 244 16.28 1.06 21.55
CA LEU A 244 16.50 1.09 23.00
C LEU A 244 15.16 1.17 23.76
N VAL A 245 14.23 2.01 23.31
CA VAL A 245 12.88 2.09 23.89
C VAL A 245 12.15 0.76 23.78
N ARG A 246 12.22 0.07 22.63
CA ARG A 246 11.59 -1.26 22.43
C ARG A 246 12.16 -2.30 23.40
N GLN A 247 13.47 -2.31 23.62
CA GLN A 247 14.12 -3.22 24.59
C GLN A 247 13.70 -2.93 26.03
N LEU A 248 13.64 -1.67 26.44
CA LEU A 248 13.20 -1.28 27.78
C LEU A 248 11.74 -1.66 28.05
N ASN A 249 10.85 -1.45 27.08
CA ASN A 249 9.44 -1.82 27.20
C ASN A 249 9.26 -3.35 27.31
N THR A 250 10.06 -4.10 26.57
CA THR A 250 10.05 -5.57 26.63
C THR A 250 10.55 -6.05 27.99
N ALA A 251 11.65 -5.50 28.50
CA ALA A 251 12.19 -5.81 29.82
C ALA A 251 11.26 -5.38 30.98
N GLY A 252 10.48 -4.30 30.80
CA GLY A 252 9.46 -3.86 31.75
C GLY A 252 8.24 -4.79 31.79
N ALA A 253 7.83 -5.34 30.64
CA ALA A 253 6.73 -6.30 30.55
C ALA A 253 7.04 -7.63 31.26
N PHE A 254 8.29 -8.11 31.18
CA PHE A 254 8.74 -9.31 31.91
C PHE A 254 8.73 -9.14 33.43
N ARG A 255 9.04 -7.94 33.95
CA ARG A 255 9.02 -7.68 35.41
C ARG A 255 7.62 -7.66 36.02
N LEU A 256 6.58 -7.42 35.22
CA LEU A 256 5.19 -7.41 35.70
C LEU A 256 4.56 -8.80 35.75
N GLN A 257 5.13 -9.79 35.07
CA GLN A 257 4.68 -11.19 35.08
C GLN A 257 5.28 -12.01 36.23
N ASP A 258 6.42 -11.60 36.78
CA ASP A 258 7.06 -12.26 37.95
C ASP A 258 6.52 -11.75 39.31
N GLN A 259 5.53 -10.85 39.32
CA GLN A 259 4.90 -10.32 40.53
C GLN A 259 3.43 -10.73 40.73
N SER A 260 2.92 -11.67 39.91
CA SER A 260 1.56 -12.23 40.01
C SER A 260 1.60 -13.73 40.26
#